data_AF-A0A6L4AMB4-F1
#
_entry.id   AF-A0A6L4AMB4-F1
#
_cell.length_a   1.000
_cell.length_b   1.000
_cell.length_c   1.000
_cell.angle_alpha   90.00
_cell.angle_beta   90.00
_cell.angle_gamma   90.00
#
_symmetry.space_group_name_H-M   'P 1'
#
loop_
_entity.id
_entity.type
_entity.pdbx_description
1 polymer ?
#
loop_
_entity_poly.entity_id
_entity_poly.type
_entity_poly.pdbx_seq_one_letter_code
_entity_poly.pdbx_strand_id
1 'polypeptide(L)'
;MITMDITLLFQIVNMIILMFLLNGVLYKPVKKILKDRAERQQGMQGEIAKFEKNARLRQQEVDEKMAKASGKAKAALDSARAEAQAAGDQKLGAIKTEAEDGKNKQLAEIRAQIGSARASLQANLDGFANDMASKILGRSL
;
A
#
# COMPACT_ATOMS: atom_id res chain seq x y z
N MET A 1 -42.27 91.13 -14.54
CA MET A 1 -43.24 90.40 -15.39
C MET A 1 -42.49 89.21 -15.95
N ILE A 2 -42.99 87.98 -15.71
CA ILE A 2 -42.42 86.79 -16.34
C ILE A 2 -42.96 86.81 -17.77
N THR A 3 -42.23 87.46 -18.67
CA THR A 3 -42.42 87.23 -20.09
C THR A 3 -41.94 85.81 -20.34
N MET A 4 -42.86 84.96 -20.78
CA MET A 4 -42.54 83.63 -21.26
C MET A 4 -41.85 83.80 -22.61
N ASP A 5 -40.59 84.20 -22.54
CA ASP A 5 -39.77 84.44 -23.69
C ASP A 5 -39.19 83.13 -24.19
N ILE A 6 -39.00 83.06 -25.51
CA ILE A 6 -38.43 81.94 -26.25
C ILE A 6 -37.10 81.45 -25.63
N THR A 7 -36.41 82.33 -24.90
CA THR A 7 -35.21 82.07 -24.08
C THR A 7 -35.41 80.99 -23.02
N LEU A 8 -36.59 80.91 -22.37
CA LEU A 8 -36.89 79.87 -21.39
C LEU A 8 -37.00 78.50 -22.06
N LEU A 9 -37.54 78.47 -23.28
CA LEU A 9 -37.60 77.28 -24.13
C LEU A 9 -36.20 76.87 -24.59
N PHE A 10 -35.35 77.83 -24.99
CA PHE A 10 -33.93 77.59 -25.29
C PHE A 10 -33.15 77.07 -24.07
N GLN A 11 -33.43 77.57 -22.87
CA GLN A 11 -32.77 77.12 -21.64
C GLN A 11 -33.17 75.69 -21.25
N ILE A 12 -34.44 75.32 -21.44
CA ILE A 12 -34.90 73.94 -21.28
C ILE A 12 -34.21 73.03 -22.30
N VAL A 13 -34.16 73.43 -23.57
CA VAL A 13 -33.46 72.66 -24.61
C VAL A 13 -31.98 72.50 -24.29
N ASN A 14 -31.30 73.56 -23.82
CA ASN A 14 -29.89 73.49 -23.40
C ASN A 14 -29.70 72.52 -22.23
N MET A 15 -30.59 72.55 -21.23
CA MET A 15 -30.54 71.64 -20.08
C MET A 15 -30.75 70.18 -20.51
N ILE A 16 -31.70 69.92 -21.42
CA ILE A 16 -31.93 68.59 -21.98
C ILE A 16 -30.70 68.12 -22.77
N ILE A 17 -30.12 68.96 -23.64
CA ILE A 17 -28.91 68.63 -24.39
C ILE A 17 -27.76 68.30 -23.44
N LEU A 18 -27.55 69.13 -22.40
CA LEU A 18 -26.53 68.91 -21.39
C LEU A 18 -26.76 67.59 -20.64
N MET A 19 -28.01 67.26 -20.30
CA MET A 19 -28.37 66.00 -19.65
C MET A 19 -28.03 64.80 -20.53
N PHE A 20 -28.30 64.85 -21.83
CA PHE A 20 -27.94 63.78 -22.76
C PHE A 20 -26.42 63.65 -22.93
N LEU A 21 -25.72 64.78 -23.03
CA LEU A 21 -24.25 64.82 -23.14
C LEU A 21 -23.60 64.24 -21.89
N LEU A 22 -24.06 64.64 -20.70
CA LEU A 22 -23.56 64.16 -19.41
C LEU A 22 -23.91 62.67 -19.18
N ASN A 23 -25.07 62.22 -19.68
CA ASN A 23 -25.45 60.82 -19.61
C ASN A 23 -24.49 59.93 -20.42
N GLY A 24 -24.09 60.37 -21.61
CA GLY A 24 -23.13 59.68 -22.46
C GLY A 24 -21.69 59.74 -21.92
N VAL A 25 -21.24 60.93 -21.50
CA VAL A 25 -19.84 61.18 -21.11
C VAL A 25 -19.51 60.75 -19.69
N LEU A 26 -20.45 60.85 -18.74
CA LEU A 26 -20.16 60.65 -17.31
C LEU A 26 -20.92 59.46 -16.72
N TYR A 27 -22.25 59.42 -16.85
CA TYR A 27 -23.05 58.42 -16.13
C TYR A 27 -22.82 56.99 -16.61
N LYS A 28 -22.78 56.77 -17.92
CA LYS A 28 -22.49 55.45 -18.50
C LYS A 28 -21.10 54.92 -18.14
N PRO A 29 -19.99 55.65 -18.35
CA PRO A 29 -18.66 55.13 -18.03
C PRO A 29 -18.44 54.94 -16.53
N VAL A 30 -18.96 55.83 -15.68
CA VAL A 30 -18.83 55.68 -14.22
C VAL A 30 -19.55 54.43 -13.72
N LYS A 31 -20.78 54.18 -14.20
CA LYS A 31 -21.51 52.93 -13.85
C LYS A 31 -20.78 51.69 -14.36
N LYS A 32 -20.18 51.75 -15.55
CA LYS A 32 -19.40 50.63 -16.09
C LYS A 32 -18.17 50.33 -15.22
N ILE A 33 -17.41 51.35 -14.83
CA ILE A 33 -16.22 51.18 -13.96
C ILE A 33 -16.62 50.62 -12.58
N LEU A 34 -17.72 51.10 -12.01
CA LEU A 34 -18.23 50.58 -10.73
C LEU A 34 -18.63 49.11 -10.85
N LYS A 35 -19.32 48.74 -11.95
CA LYS A 35 -19.70 47.35 -12.21
C LYS A 35 -18.48 46.46 -12.44
N ASP A 36 -17.53 46.89 -13.26
CA ASP A 36 -16.28 46.15 -13.52
C ASP A 36 -15.47 45.93 -12.23
N ARG A 37 -15.45 46.91 -11.32
CA ARG A 37 -14.79 46.77 -10.01
C ARG A 37 -15.53 45.76 -9.12
N ALA A 38 -16.86 45.83 -9.07
CA ALA A 38 -17.67 44.89 -8.29
C ALA A 38 -17.52 43.45 -8.83
N GLU A 39 -17.59 43.27 -10.15
CA GLU A 39 -17.39 41.97 -10.80
C GLU A 39 -15.98 41.42 -10.58
N ARG A 40 -14.94 42.25 -10.65
CA ARG A 40 -13.56 41.81 -10.33
C ARG A 40 -13.42 41.35 -8.89
N GLN A 41 -13.97 42.10 -7.92
CA GLN A 41 -13.92 41.70 -6.52
C GLN A 41 -14.70 40.40 -6.27
N GLN A 42 -15.91 40.31 -6.81
CA GLN A 42 -16.76 39.13 -6.64
C GLN A 42 -16.18 37.90 -7.35
N GLY A 43 -15.61 38.09 -8.54
CA GLY A 43 -14.90 37.05 -9.29
C GLY A 43 -13.70 36.52 -8.51
N MET A 44 -12.87 37.41 -7.96
CA MET A 44 -11.69 37.02 -7.18
C MET A 44 -12.07 36.29 -5.89
N GLN A 45 -13.11 36.73 -5.17
CA GLN A 45 -13.64 36.00 -4.01
C GLN A 45 -14.19 34.62 -4.40
N GLY A 46 -14.91 34.52 -5.51
CA GLY A 46 -15.44 33.25 -6.02
C GLY A 46 -14.33 32.27 -6.43
N GLU A 47 -13.26 32.77 -7.04
CA GLU A 47 -12.09 31.96 -7.38
C GLU A 47 -11.35 31.50 -6.13
N ILE A 48 -11.13 32.36 -5.14
CA ILE A 48 -10.51 31.99 -3.86
C ILE A 48 -11.31 30.88 -3.17
N ALA A 49 -12.63 31.01 -3.08
CA ALA A 49 -13.48 29.99 -2.47
C ALA A 49 -13.43 28.65 -3.25
N LYS A 50 -13.38 28.70 -4.59
CA LYS A 50 -13.19 27.49 -5.42
C LYS A 50 -11.82 26.87 -5.22
N PHE A 51 -10.75 27.66 -5.15
CA PHE A 51 -9.40 27.19 -4.89
C PHE A 51 -9.29 26.54 -3.52
N GLU A 52 -9.85 27.14 -2.48
CA GLU A 52 -9.84 26.57 -1.13
C GLU A 52 -10.62 25.25 -1.08
N LYS A 53 -11.81 25.20 -1.69
CA LYS A 53 -12.61 23.97 -1.79
C LYS A 53 -11.84 22.87 -2.54
N ASN A 54 -11.24 23.20 -3.67
CA ASN A 54 -10.47 22.26 -4.47
C ASN A 54 -9.21 21.78 -3.74
N ALA A 55 -8.53 22.65 -2.99
CA ALA A 55 -7.39 22.30 -2.17
C ALA A 55 -7.79 21.32 -1.07
N ARG A 56 -8.90 21.59 -0.35
CA ARG A 56 -9.43 20.67 0.68
C ARG A 56 -9.81 19.31 0.08
N LEU A 57 -10.49 19.30 -1.08
CA LEU A 57 -10.85 18.05 -1.76
C LEU A 57 -9.62 17.26 -2.19
N ARG A 58 -8.61 17.92 -2.78
CA ARG A 58 -7.36 17.26 -3.16
C ARG A 58 -6.62 16.71 -1.95
N GLN A 59 -6.60 17.44 -0.83
CA GLN A 59 -6.01 16.96 0.41
C GLN A 59 -6.72 15.69 0.91
N GLN A 60 -8.06 15.71 0.96
CA GLN A 60 -8.86 14.55 1.34
C GLN A 60 -8.63 13.35 0.40
N GLU A 61 -8.58 13.57 -0.92
CA GLU A 61 -8.28 12.49 -1.87
C GLU A 61 -6.89 11.89 -1.68
N VAL A 62 -5.88 12.74 -1.39
CA VAL A 62 -4.53 12.28 -1.11
C VAL A 62 -4.50 11.47 0.18
N ASP A 63 -5.12 11.97 1.24
CA ASP A 63 -5.19 11.28 2.54
C ASP A 63 -5.91 9.94 2.41
N GLU A 64 -7.02 9.88 1.67
CA GLU A 64 -7.72 8.63 1.38
C GLU A 64 -6.87 7.65 0.56
N LYS A 65 -6.18 8.14 -0.49
CA LYS A 65 -5.30 7.30 -1.30
C LYS A 65 -4.14 6.76 -0.47
N MET A 66 -3.55 7.58 0.40
CA MET A 66 -2.48 7.20 1.32
C MET A 66 -2.96 6.17 2.34
N ALA A 67 -4.15 6.35 2.92
CA ALA A 67 -4.76 5.39 3.83
C ALA A 67 -5.04 4.05 3.14
N LYS A 68 -5.61 4.08 1.93
CA LYS A 68 -5.87 2.87 1.11
C LYS A 68 -4.56 2.18 0.71
N ALA A 69 -3.53 2.92 0.32
CA ALA A 69 -2.23 2.37 -0.03
C ALA A 69 -1.56 1.70 1.18
N SER A 70 -1.57 2.38 2.34
CA SER A 70 -1.04 1.84 3.60
C SER A 70 -1.79 0.58 4.03
N GLY A 71 -3.13 0.58 3.93
CA GLY A 71 -3.96 -0.59 4.22
C GLY A 71 -3.64 -1.77 3.31
N LYS A 72 -3.52 -1.54 1.99
CA LYS A 72 -3.13 -2.57 1.02
C LYS A 72 -1.72 -3.11 1.28
N ALA A 73 -0.75 -2.23 1.57
CA ALA A 73 0.61 -2.62 1.87
C ALA A 73 0.67 -3.48 3.14
N LYS A 74 -0.07 -3.12 4.19
CA LYS A 74 -0.16 -3.91 5.42
C LYS A 74 -0.80 -5.27 5.17
N ALA A 75 -1.92 -5.32 4.44
CA ALA A 75 -2.57 -6.57 4.08
C ALA A 75 -1.66 -7.49 3.24
N ALA A 76 -0.92 -6.93 2.29
CA ALA A 76 0.05 -7.68 1.48
C ALA A 76 1.21 -8.22 2.33
N LEU A 77 1.73 -7.41 3.26
CA LEU A 77 2.77 -7.84 4.20
C LEU A 77 2.28 -8.96 5.14
N ASP A 78 1.08 -8.82 5.67
CA ASP A 78 0.49 -9.82 6.57
C ASP A 78 0.22 -11.13 5.82
N SER A 79 -0.27 -11.06 4.57
CA SER A 79 -0.42 -12.23 3.69
C SER A 79 0.92 -12.90 3.39
N ALA A 80 1.94 -12.12 3.00
CA ALA A 80 3.26 -12.65 2.69
C ALA A 80 3.92 -13.30 3.93
N ARG A 81 3.71 -12.73 5.12
CA ARG A 81 4.17 -13.33 6.39
C ARG A 81 3.45 -14.63 6.69
N ALA A 82 2.13 -14.68 6.52
CA ALA A 82 1.35 -15.89 6.73
C ALA A 82 1.76 -17.00 5.75
N GLU A 83 1.96 -16.68 4.47
CA GLU A 83 2.46 -17.61 3.46
C GLU A 83 3.87 -18.10 3.78
N ALA A 84 4.77 -17.20 4.17
CA ALA A 84 6.14 -17.57 4.56
C ALA A 84 6.15 -18.48 5.79
N GLN A 85 5.29 -18.21 6.77
CA GLN A 85 5.15 -19.05 7.96
C GLN A 85 4.58 -20.44 7.60
N ALA A 86 3.52 -20.49 6.79
CA ALA A 86 2.93 -21.75 6.34
C ALA A 86 3.93 -22.58 5.51
N ALA A 87 4.67 -21.96 4.61
CA ALA A 87 5.72 -22.62 3.83
C ALA A 87 6.88 -23.09 4.72
N GLY A 88 7.23 -22.30 5.75
CA GLY A 88 8.22 -22.65 6.76
C GLY A 88 7.81 -23.88 7.57
N ASP A 89 6.57 -23.88 8.08
CA ASP A 89 6.00 -24.98 8.85
C ASP A 89 5.88 -26.25 8.00
N GLN A 90 5.48 -26.14 6.74
CA GLN A 90 5.41 -27.26 5.80
C GLN A 90 6.81 -27.84 5.53
N LYS A 91 7.81 -27.01 5.27
CA LYS A 91 9.20 -27.47 5.08
C LYS A 91 9.75 -28.11 6.33
N LEU A 92 9.50 -27.51 7.50
CA LEU A 92 9.97 -28.06 8.77
C LEU A 92 9.30 -29.40 9.07
N GLY A 93 8.01 -29.54 8.76
CA GLY A 93 7.27 -30.81 8.84
C GLY A 93 7.90 -31.87 7.93
N ALA A 94 8.14 -31.54 6.66
CA ALA A 94 8.76 -32.46 5.71
C ALA A 94 10.15 -32.90 6.15
N ILE A 95 10.99 -31.96 6.61
CA ILE A 95 12.34 -32.27 7.13
C ILE A 95 12.26 -33.19 8.36
N LYS A 96 11.30 -32.95 9.27
CA LYS A 96 11.10 -33.81 10.44
C LYS A 96 10.72 -35.23 10.02
N THR A 97 9.77 -35.38 9.08
CA THR A 97 9.38 -36.69 8.56
C THR A 97 10.54 -37.40 7.88
N GLU A 98 11.31 -36.70 7.03
CA GLU A 98 12.48 -37.26 6.36
C GLU A 98 13.57 -37.68 7.37
N ALA A 99 13.78 -36.89 8.43
CA ALA A 99 14.72 -37.23 9.50
C ALA A 99 14.25 -38.46 10.31
N GLU A 100 12.95 -38.58 10.60
CA GLU A 100 12.39 -39.76 11.28
C GLU A 100 12.50 -41.01 10.41
N ASP A 101 12.22 -40.90 9.11
CA ASP A 101 12.37 -42.00 8.14
C ASP A 101 13.84 -42.43 8.01
N GLY A 102 14.77 -41.47 7.94
CA GLY A 102 16.20 -41.74 7.92
C GLY A 102 16.69 -42.46 9.18
N LYS A 103 16.23 -42.00 10.35
CA LYS A 103 16.52 -42.65 11.63
C LYS A 103 15.96 -44.07 11.68
N ASN A 104 14.73 -44.28 11.22
CA ASN A 104 14.08 -45.59 11.20
C ASN A 104 14.82 -46.56 10.26
N LYS A 105 15.25 -46.09 9.08
CA LYS A 105 16.08 -46.89 8.16
C LYS A 105 17.41 -47.28 8.79
N GLN A 106 18.13 -46.33 9.39
CA GLN A 106 19.41 -46.63 10.06
C GLN A 106 19.22 -47.61 11.23
N LEU A 107 18.16 -47.47 12.03
CA LEU A 107 17.85 -48.44 13.10
C LEU A 107 17.54 -49.83 12.54
N ALA A 108 16.84 -49.92 11.41
CA ALA A 108 16.57 -51.19 10.74
C ALA A 108 17.86 -51.83 10.20
N GLU A 109 18.74 -51.06 9.58
CA GLU A 109 20.06 -51.52 9.12
C GLU A 109 20.94 -52.00 10.28
N ILE A 110 21.00 -51.25 11.39
CA ILE A 110 21.75 -51.66 12.58
C ILE A 110 21.21 -52.98 13.12
N ARG A 111 19.88 -53.15 13.20
CA ARG A 111 19.28 -54.43 13.64
C ARG A 111 19.62 -55.57 12.69
N ALA A 112 19.61 -55.34 11.38
CA ALA A 112 20.00 -56.34 10.39
C ALA A 112 21.49 -56.71 10.51
N GLN A 113 22.37 -55.72 10.69
CA GLN A 113 23.80 -55.93 10.92
C GLN A 113 24.07 -56.75 12.19
N ILE A 114 23.42 -56.40 13.31
CA ILE A 114 23.50 -57.16 14.57
C ILE A 114 23.02 -58.61 14.36
N GLY A 115 21.93 -58.81 13.64
CA GLY A 115 21.43 -60.14 13.28
C GLY A 115 22.46 -60.95 12.48
N SER A 116 23.05 -60.34 11.44
CA SER A 116 24.07 -61.00 10.62
C SER A 116 25.35 -61.29 11.41
N ALA A 117 25.78 -60.36 12.27
CA ALA A 117 26.96 -60.51 13.11
C ALA A 117 26.76 -61.62 14.14
N ARG A 118 25.55 -61.73 14.71
CA ARG A 118 25.19 -62.81 15.64
C ARG A 118 25.17 -64.16 14.95
N ALA A 119 24.60 -64.25 13.74
CA ALA A 119 24.59 -65.48 12.95
C ALA A 119 26.01 -65.91 12.54
N SER A 120 26.83 -64.95 12.10
CA SER A 120 28.25 -65.18 11.79
C SER A 120 29.04 -65.61 13.01
N LEU A 121 28.82 -64.98 14.17
CA LEU A 121 29.47 -65.38 15.42
C LEU A 121 29.06 -66.79 15.82
N GLN A 122 27.78 -67.15 15.68
CA GLN A 122 27.30 -68.52 15.92
C GLN A 122 27.91 -69.56 14.98
N ALA A 123 28.07 -69.25 13.70
CA ALA A 123 28.76 -70.14 12.77
C ALA A 123 30.26 -70.29 13.10
N ASN A 124 30.89 -69.23 13.62
CA ASN A 124 32.28 -69.24 14.04
C ASN A 124 32.49 -69.77 15.47
N LEU A 125 31.42 -69.99 16.27
CA LEU A 125 31.53 -70.49 17.65
C LEU A 125 32.13 -71.90 17.68
N ASP A 126 31.81 -72.78 16.73
CA ASP A 126 32.38 -74.13 16.66
C ASP A 126 33.89 -74.08 16.36
N GLY A 127 34.30 -73.17 15.48
CA GLY A 127 35.72 -72.89 15.21
C GLY A 127 36.43 -72.31 16.42
N PHE A 128 35.83 -71.30 17.08
CA PHE A 128 36.39 -70.66 18.28
C PHE A 128 36.46 -71.62 19.48
N ALA A 129 35.47 -72.51 19.64
CA ALA A 129 35.45 -73.53 20.66
C ALA A 129 36.52 -74.60 20.41
N ASN A 130 36.71 -75.02 19.15
CA ASN A 130 37.83 -75.91 18.80
C ASN A 130 39.19 -75.25 19.00
N ASP A 131 39.34 -73.97 18.66
CA ASP A 131 40.59 -73.24 18.83
C ASP A 131 40.92 -73.01 20.32
N MET A 132 39.90 -72.70 21.14
CA MET A 132 40.03 -72.67 22.61
C MET A 132 40.33 -74.05 23.19
N ALA A 133 39.65 -75.10 22.75
CA ALA A 133 39.89 -76.46 23.20
C ALA A 133 41.32 -76.93 22.84
N SER A 134 41.79 -76.61 21.63
CA SER A 134 43.16 -76.88 21.18
C SER A 134 44.20 -76.14 22.03
N LYS A 135 43.95 -74.86 22.36
CA LYS A 135 44.84 -74.08 23.25
C LYS A 135 44.85 -74.54 24.71
N ILE A 136 43.71 -74.98 25.25
CA ILE A 136 43.58 -75.44 26.64
C ILE A 136 44.08 -76.87 26.81
N LEU A 137 43.83 -77.75 25.82
CA LEU A 137 44.25 -79.16 25.86
C LEU A 137 45.66 -79.40 25.32
N GLY A 138 46.31 -78.38 24.76
CA GLY A 138 47.73 -78.41 24.39
C GLY A 138 48.10 -79.42 23.30
N ARG A 139 47.12 -80.01 22.61
CA ARG A 139 47.33 -80.91 21.50
C ARG A 139 46.22 -80.74 20.47
N SER A 140 46.62 -80.41 19.25
CA SER A 140 45.74 -80.29 18.08
C SER A 140 44.96 -81.59 17.87
N LEU A 141 43.64 -81.49 17.72
CA LEU A 141 42.80 -82.50 17.07
C LEU A 141 42.71 -82.18 15.58
#